data_AF-A0A2D3WDT2-F1
#
_entry.id   AF-A0A2D3WDT2-F1
#
_cell.length_a   1.000
_cell.length_b   1.000
_cell.length_c   1.000
_cell.angle_alpha   90.00
_cell.angle_beta   90.00
_cell.angle_gamma   90.00
#
_symmetry.space_group_name_H-M   'P 1'
#
loop_
_entity.id
_entity.type
_entity.pdbx_description
1 polymer ?
#
loop_
_entity_poly.entity_id
_entity_poly.type
_entity_poly.pdbx_seq_one_letter_code
_entity_poly.pdbx_strand_id
1 'polypeptide(L)'
;MKLIVLSVLLALHCWGENLTVTLHYGDAKPDKVIETAYSPGMSALDVLKRISRVETSKTGQYRFVRSIDGVQSQIGKFGWFYLIDGESVHTTAENFILNDAQTMTWIYKVEACY
;
A
#
# COMPACT_ATOMS: atom_id res chain seq x y z
N MET A 1 -55.51 13.10 -8.74
CA MET A 1 -54.20 13.58 -8.26
C MET A 1 -53.52 12.44 -7.52
N LYS A 2 -52.50 11.81 -8.10
CA LYS A 2 -51.63 10.83 -7.42
C LYS A 2 -50.20 11.32 -7.60
N LEU A 3 -49.60 11.85 -6.53
CA LEU A 3 -48.17 12.11 -6.49
C LEU A 3 -47.46 10.77 -6.36
N ILE A 4 -46.72 10.37 -7.40
CA ILE A 4 -45.75 9.29 -7.32
C ILE A 4 -44.44 9.95 -6.91
N VAL A 5 -44.05 9.76 -5.65
CA VAL A 5 -42.73 10.17 -5.15
C VAL A 5 -41.74 9.13 -5.64
N LEU A 6 -40.94 9.47 -6.66
CA LEU A 6 -39.79 8.67 -7.07
C LEU A 6 -38.68 8.87 -6.04
N SER A 7 -38.56 7.94 -5.10
CA SER A 7 -37.42 7.87 -4.19
C SER A 7 -36.20 7.40 -5.00
N VAL A 8 -35.35 8.35 -5.42
CA VAL A 8 -34.02 8.04 -5.95
C VAL A 8 -33.15 7.61 -4.78
N LEU A 9 -33.00 6.31 -4.59
CA LEU A 9 -31.95 5.74 -3.74
C LEU A 9 -30.62 6.06 -4.41
N LEU A 10 -29.92 7.11 -3.93
CA LEU A 10 -28.50 7.27 -4.20
C LEU A 10 -27.78 6.07 -3.57
N ALA A 11 -27.55 5.03 -4.37
CA ALA A 11 -26.51 4.06 -4.09
C ALA A 11 -25.19 4.84 -4.09
N LEU A 12 -24.69 5.16 -2.90
CA LEU A 12 -23.30 5.54 -2.67
C LEU A 12 -22.46 4.39 -3.22
N HIS A 13 -22.07 4.51 -4.48
CA HIS A 13 -21.08 3.63 -5.05
C HIS A 13 -19.77 3.98 -4.34
N CYS A 14 -19.47 3.23 -3.28
CA CYS A 14 -18.10 3.08 -2.80
C CYS A 14 -17.32 2.37 -3.92
N TRP A 15 -16.95 3.11 -4.97
CA TRP A 15 -16.00 2.65 -5.96
C TRP A 15 -14.64 2.65 -5.28
N GLY A 16 -14.23 1.45 -4.86
CA GLY A 16 -12.83 1.18 -4.66
C GLY A 16 -12.19 0.90 -6.01
N GLU A 17 -11.00 1.42 -6.24
CA GLU A 17 -10.16 1.07 -7.38
C GLU A 17 -9.43 -0.24 -7.06
N ASN A 18 -9.42 -1.16 -8.03
CA ASN A 18 -8.72 -2.43 -7.88
C ASN A 18 -7.21 -2.21 -7.94
N LEU A 19 -6.48 -2.92 -7.10
CA LEU A 19 -5.05 -2.82 -6.96
C LEU A 19 -4.47 -4.20 -6.68
N THR A 20 -3.49 -4.59 -7.49
CA THR A 20 -2.68 -5.78 -7.24
C THR A 20 -1.48 -5.40 -6.37
N VAL A 21 -1.37 -6.00 -5.19
CA VAL A 21 -0.22 -5.81 -4.30
C VAL A 21 0.68 -7.03 -4.31
N THR A 22 1.94 -6.82 -4.67
CA THR A 22 2.98 -7.86 -4.65
C THR A 22 3.98 -7.59 -3.54
N LEU A 23 4.23 -8.58 -2.69
CA LEU A 23 5.21 -8.53 -1.61
C LEU A 23 6.33 -9.52 -1.92
N HIS A 24 7.49 -8.99 -2.31
CA HIS A 24 8.71 -9.75 -2.53
C HIS A 24 9.53 -9.77 -1.25
N TYR A 25 9.65 -10.94 -0.62
CA TYR A 25 10.37 -11.10 0.64
C TYR A 25 11.84 -11.49 0.45
N GLY A 26 12.28 -11.63 -0.80
CA GLY A 26 13.59 -12.22 -1.11
C GLY A 26 13.67 -13.65 -0.60
N ASP A 27 14.83 -14.04 -0.08
CA ASP A 27 15.05 -15.40 0.42
C ASP A 27 14.40 -15.67 1.79
N ALA A 28 13.78 -14.66 2.42
CA ALA A 28 13.23 -14.80 3.77
C ALA A 28 11.96 -15.67 3.81
N LYS A 29 11.13 -15.61 2.77
CA LYS A 29 9.91 -16.44 2.60
C LYS A 29 9.34 -16.31 1.18
N PRO A 30 8.37 -17.16 0.77
CA PRO A 30 7.73 -17.03 -0.53
C PRO A 30 7.01 -15.69 -0.72
N ASP A 31 7.02 -15.22 -1.96
CA ASP A 31 6.31 -14.02 -2.38
C ASP A 31 4.80 -14.16 -2.20
N LYS A 32 4.13 -13.02 -2.04
CA LYS A 32 2.68 -12.94 -1.84
C LYS A 32 2.09 -11.93 -2.81
N VAL A 33 1.07 -12.35 -3.57
CA VAL A 33 0.29 -11.49 -4.48
C VAL A 33 -1.13 -11.42 -3.95
N ILE A 34 -1.67 -10.21 -3.83
CA ILE A 34 -2.97 -9.95 -3.23
C ILE A 34 -3.73 -8.98 -4.13
N GLU A 35 -4.91 -9.38 -4.59
CA GLU A 35 -5.88 -8.45 -5.16
C GLU A 35 -6.65 -7.76 -4.04
N THR A 36 -6.67 -6.43 -4.04
CA THR A 36 -7.42 -5.62 -3.08
C THR A 36 -8.06 -4.45 -3.79
N ALA A 37 -8.93 -3.73 -3.09
CA ALA A 37 -9.40 -2.42 -3.51
C ALA A 37 -8.91 -1.34 -2.55
N TYR A 38 -8.76 -0.11 -3.04
CA TYR A 38 -8.54 1.07 -2.22
C TYR A 38 -9.56 2.16 -2.56
N SER A 39 -9.86 3.01 -1.58
CA SER A 39 -10.75 4.15 -1.78
C SER A 39 -9.93 5.41 -2.03
N PRO A 40 -10.48 6.40 -2.75
CA PRO A 40 -9.82 7.70 -2.93
C PRO A 40 -9.36 8.31 -1.59
N GLY A 41 -8.15 8.86 -1.59
CA GLY A 41 -7.54 9.47 -0.39
C GLY A 41 -6.80 8.50 0.53
N MET A 42 -6.80 7.19 0.24
CA MET A 42 -5.96 6.25 0.96
C MET A 42 -4.49 6.38 0.59
N SER A 43 -3.61 6.27 1.59
CA SER A 43 -2.17 6.15 1.32
C SER A 43 -1.77 4.72 0.95
N ALA A 44 -0.62 4.57 0.30
CA ALA A 44 0.00 3.26 0.05
C ALA A 44 0.22 2.47 1.36
N LEU A 45 0.57 3.15 2.46
CA LEU A 45 0.73 2.53 3.77
C LEU A 45 -0.60 2.05 4.37
N ASP A 46 -1.70 2.78 4.15
CA ASP A 46 -3.03 2.36 4.62
C ASP A 46 -3.46 1.07 3.93
N VAL A 47 -3.25 0.96 2.62
CA VAL A 47 -3.52 -0.28 1.88
C VAL A 47 -2.66 -1.41 2.43
N LEU A 48 -1.35 -1.21 2.56
CA LEU A 48 -0.45 -2.27 3.04
C LEU A 48 -0.87 -2.80 4.43
N LYS A 49 -1.24 -1.90 5.35
CA LYS A 49 -1.71 -2.27 6.70
C LYS A 49 -3.03 -3.05 6.71
N ARG A 50 -3.87 -2.94 5.68
CA ARG A 50 -5.11 -3.71 5.58
C ARG A 50 -4.86 -5.17 5.21
N ILE A 51 -3.82 -5.43 4.44
CA ILE A 51 -3.57 -6.75 3.82
C ILE A 51 -2.43 -7.54 4.47
N SER A 52 -1.63 -6.90 5.33
CA SER A 52 -0.45 -7.48 5.97
C SER A 52 -0.20 -6.87 7.35
N ARG A 53 0.52 -7.61 8.21
CA ARG A 53 0.97 -7.11 9.51
C ARG A 53 2.18 -6.20 9.31
N VAL A 54 2.02 -4.90 9.53
CA VAL A 54 3.06 -3.90 9.28
C VAL A 54 3.54 -3.27 10.58
N GLU A 55 4.86 -3.25 10.78
CA GLU A 55 5.50 -2.45 11.83
C GLU A 55 6.22 -1.26 11.21
N THR A 56 6.13 -0.10 11.85
CA THR A 56 6.72 1.14 11.34
C THR A 56 7.53 1.85 12.42
N SER A 57 8.51 2.64 12.01
CA SER A 57 9.18 3.59 12.90
C SER A 57 9.22 4.98 12.28
N LYS A 58 9.24 6.00 13.15
CA LYS A 58 9.41 7.39 12.74
C LYS A 58 10.88 7.79 12.82
N THR A 59 11.35 8.55 11.85
CA THR A 59 12.65 9.23 11.85
C THR A 59 12.44 10.64 11.30
N GLY A 60 12.53 11.64 12.18
CA GLY A 60 12.09 12.99 11.86
C GLY A 60 10.59 13.02 11.49
N GLN A 61 10.27 13.62 10.34
CA GLN A 61 8.91 13.71 9.81
C GLN A 61 8.48 12.47 9.00
N TYR A 62 9.40 11.52 8.79
CA TYR A 62 9.18 10.38 7.89
C TYR A 62 8.86 9.11 8.68
N ARG A 63 7.83 8.39 8.24
CA ARG A 63 7.52 7.05 8.73
C ARG A 63 8.01 6.00 7.74
N PHE A 64 8.85 5.10 8.24
CA PHE A 64 9.41 4.00 7.48
C PHE A 64 8.75 2.68 7.86
N VAL A 65 8.48 1.84 6.88
CA VAL A 65 8.09 0.44 7.11
C VAL A 65 9.33 -0.33 7.56
N ARG A 66 9.22 -1.01 8.70
CA ARG A 66 10.31 -1.77 9.33
C ARG A 66 10.05 -3.27 9.34
N SER A 67 8.79 -3.69 9.19
CA SER A 67 8.44 -5.09 9.11
C SER A 67 7.18 -5.26 8.27
N ILE A 68 7.15 -6.30 7.46
CA ILE A 68 5.94 -6.78 6.78
C ILE A 68 5.84 -8.28 7.06
N ASP A 69 4.73 -8.70 7.66
CA ASP A 69 4.44 -10.09 8.01
C ASP A 69 5.63 -10.78 8.74
N GLY A 70 6.29 -10.05 9.64
CA GLY A 70 7.41 -10.54 10.47
C GLY A 70 8.80 -10.45 9.84
N VAL A 71 8.93 -10.09 8.56
CA VAL A 71 10.24 -9.91 7.91
C VAL A 71 10.76 -8.50 8.18
N GLN A 72 11.76 -8.44 9.08
CA GLN A 72 12.28 -7.21 9.67
C GLN A 72 13.38 -6.57 8.81
N SER A 73 13.34 -5.25 8.63
CA SER A 73 14.46 -4.47 8.13
C SER A 73 15.66 -4.56 9.06
N GLN A 74 16.84 -4.67 8.48
CA GLN A 74 18.12 -4.63 9.16
C GLN A 74 18.83 -3.35 8.73
N ILE A 75 18.90 -2.36 9.61
CA ILE A 75 19.51 -1.06 9.32
C ILE A 75 20.93 -1.25 8.78
N GLY A 76 21.23 -0.63 7.63
CA GLY A 76 22.52 -0.72 6.96
C GLY A 76 22.75 -2.05 6.24
N LYS A 77 21.72 -2.89 6.10
CA LYS A 77 21.79 -4.18 5.42
C LYS A 77 20.61 -4.39 4.50
N PHE A 78 19.38 -4.48 5.03
CA PHE A 78 18.17 -4.80 4.28
C PHE A 78 17.01 -3.90 4.66
N GLY A 79 16.28 -3.43 3.66
CA GLY A 79 15.19 -2.49 3.82
C GLY A 79 13.97 -2.88 2.98
N TRP A 80 12.84 -2.27 3.32
CA TRP A 80 11.61 -2.36 2.55
C TRP A 80 11.49 -1.16 1.62
N PHE A 81 11.42 -1.45 0.32
CA PHE A 81 11.21 -0.46 -0.73
C PHE A 81 9.87 -0.72 -1.39
N TYR A 82 9.25 0.32 -1.94
CA TYR A 82 8.00 0.17 -2.65
C TYR A 82 8.00 0.88 -4.00
N LEU A 83 7.20 0.34 -4.90
CA LEU A 83 6.95 0.83 -6.25
C LEU A 83 5.44 0.99 -6.42
N ILE A 84 5.05 1.98 -7.21
CA ILE A 84 3.67 2.14 -7.69
C ILE A 84 3.75 2.05 -9.21
N ASP A 85 2.95 1.16 -9.82
CA ASP A 85 2.94 0.93 -11.27
C ASP A 85 4.33 0.65 -11.87
N GLY A 86 5.16 -0.07 -11.10
CA GLY A 86 6.53 -0.44 -11.48
C GLY A 86 7.57 0.66 -11.27
N GLU A 87 7.16 1.87 -10.89
CA GLU A 87 8.06 3.02 -10.72
C GLU A 87 8.41 3.28 -9.25
N SER A 88 9.67 3.68 -9.02
CA SER A 88 10.10 4.13 -7.70
C SER A 88 9.55 5.51 -7.42
N VAL A 89 8.92 5.67 -6.26
CA VAL A 89 8.34 6.95 -5.84
C VAL A 89 9.23 7.63 -4.80
N HIS A 90 9.31 8.96 -4.86
CA HIS A 90 10.21 9.77 -4.02
C HIS A 90 9.58 10.24 -2.70
N THR A 91 8.46 9.63 -2.28
CA THR A 91 7.77 9.94 -1.03
C THR A 91 7.63 8.69 -0.16
N THR A 92 7.38 8.86 1.13
CA THR A 92 7.07 7.73 2.02
C THR A 92 5.69 7.17 1.71
N ALA A 93 5.48 5.87 1.95
CA ALA A 93 4.18 5.23 1.72
C ALA A 93 3.04 5.84 2.56
N GLU A 94 3.35 6.48 3.70
CA GLU A 94 2.35 7.24 4.50
C GLU A 94 1.85 8.49 3.76
N ASN A 95 2.69 9.10 2.91
CA ASN A 95 2.40 10.36 2.22
C ASN A 95 2.05 10.18 0.75
N PHE A 96 2.23 8.98 0.19
CA PHE A 96 1.81 8.68 -1.18
C PHE A 96 0.34 8.31 -1.19
N ILE A 97 -0.51 9.23 -1.65
CA ILE A 97 -1.94 8.98 -1.85
C ILE A 97 -2.14 8.25 -3.17
N LEU A 98 -2.83 7.10 -3.13
CA LEU A 98 -3.13 6.32 -4.31
C LEU A 98 -4.19 7.03 -5.15
N ASN A 99 -3.95 7.08 -6.45
CA ASN A 99 -4.84 7.66 -7.44
C ASN A 99 -4.61 6.93 -8.78
N ASP A 100 -5.62 6.20 -9.25
CA ASP A 100 -5.58 5.40 -10.49
C ASP A 100 -4.41 4.40 -10.59
N ALA A 101 -3.91 3.92 -9.45
CA ALA A 101 -2.83 2.94 -9.35
C ALA A 101 -3.34 1.52 -9.61
N GLN A 102 -2.63 0.76 -10.45
CA GLN A 102 -2.99 -0.62 -10.78
C GLN A 102 -2.17 -1.63 -9.99
N THR A 103 -0.91 -1.30 -9.67
CA THR A 103 -0.02 -2.17 -8.91
C THR A 103 0.72 -1.43 -7.82
N MET A 104 0.93 -2.12 -6.70
CA MET A 104 1.84 -1.70 -5.64
C MET A 104 2.78 -2.86 -5.31
N THR A 105 4.07 -2.64 -5.41
CA THR A 105 5.06 -3.70 -5.16
C THR A 105 5.92 -3.32 -3.97
N TRP A 106 6.09 -4.22 -3.01
CA TRP A 106 7.04 -4.08 -1.91
C TRP A 106 8.18 -5.07 -2.08
N ILE A 107 9.42 -4.62 -1.92
CA ILE A 107 10.62 -5.41 -2.16
C ILE A 107 11.52 -5.33 -0.93
N TYR A 108 11.79 -6.48 -0.32
CA TYR A 108 12.84 -6.64 0.68
C TYR A 108 14.17 -6.87 -0.03
N LYS A 109 15.07 -5.89 0.05
CA LYS A 109 16.38 -5.97 -0.62
C LYS A 109 17.45 -5.23 0.17
N VAL A 110 18.70 -5.40 -0.26
CA VAL A 110 19.85 -4.72 0.34
C VAL A 110 19.65 -3.20 0.28
N GLU A 111 19.89 -2.53 1.42
CA GLU A 111 20.02 -1.07 1.45
C GLU A 111 21.34 -0.73 0.77
N ALA A 112 21.29 -0.24 -0.48
CA ALA A 112 22.49 0.27 -1.13
C ALA A 112 22.90 1.57 -0.39
N CYS A 113 23.95 1.49 0.43
CA CYS A 113 24.67 2.67 0.88
C CYS A 113 25.51 3.18 -0.29
N TYR A 114 25.22 4.39 -0.77
CA TYR A 114 26.14 5.16 -1.61
C TYR A 114 27.00 6.06 -0.73
#